data_AF-A0A3N5A432-F1
#
_entry.id   AF-A0A3N5A432-F1
#
_cell.length_a   1.000
_cell.length_b   1.000
_cell.length_c   1.000
_cell.angle_alpha   90.00
_cell.angle_beta   90.00
_cell.angle_gamma   90.00
#
_symmetry.space_group_name_H-M   'P 1'
#
loop_
_entity.id
_entity.type
_entity.pdbx_description
1 polymer ?
#
loop_
_entity_poly.entity_id
_entity_poly.type
_entity_poly.pdbx_seq_one_letter_code
_entity_poly.pdbx_strand_id
1 'polypeptide(L)'
;MRITRTTLLELPDPQPPAPPAPNLPDHPAYQQIMAVFAAADAPLRARQVCEAMDLEIAPNNINNTRLKLKRLTARGILVETRQGLFTQPRP
;
A
#
# COMPACT_ATOMS: atom_id res chain seq x y z
N MET A 1 -45.25 3.38 37.26
CA MET A 1 -43.92 4.02 37.12
C MET A 1 -43.51 3.91 35.66
N ARG A 2 -43.56 5.04 34.93
CA ARG A 2 -43.18 5.16 33.51
C ARG A 2 -41.67 5.23 33.42
N ILE A 3 -41.03 4.36 32.65
CA ILE A 3 -39.61 4.50 32.32
C ILE A 3 -39.51 4.56 30.79
N THR A 4 -39.46 5.78 30.26
CA THR A 4 -39.06 6.06 28.89
C THR A 4 -37.60 6.51 28.90
N ARG A 5 -36.70 5.69 28.35
CA ARG A 5 -35.39 6.14 27.87
C ARG A 5 -35.09 5.42 26.56
N THR A 6 -35.47 6.07 25.47
CA THR A 6 -35.12 5.69 24.10
C THR A 6 -33.77 6.33 23.79
N THR A 7 -32.69 5.57 23.91
CA THR A 7 -31.36 5.99 23.44
C THR A 7 -31.09 5.22 22.16
N LEU A 8 -31.44 5.83 21.03
CA LEU A 8 -31.17 5.30 19.71
C LEU A 8 -29.68 5.59 19.43
N LEU A 9 -28.84 4.58 19.63
CA LEU A 9 -27.43 4.62 19.28
C LEU A 9 -27.36 4.38 17.78
N GLU A 10 -27.18 5.45 17.01
CA GLU A 10 -26.95 5.37 15.57
C GLU A 10 -25.60 4.66 15.36
N LEU A 11 -25.65 3.41 14.89
CA LEU A 11 -24.46 2.71 14.41
C LEU A 11 -24.00 3.43 13.14
N PRO A 12 -22.72 3.80 13.00
CA PRO A 12 -22.20 4.25 11.72
C PRO A 12 -22.43 3.16 10.67
N ASP A 13 -22.87 3.57 9.47
CA ASP A 13 -23.09 2.67 8.34
C ASP A 13 -21.93 1.70 8.19
N PRO A 14 -22.18 0.40 7.92
CA PRO A 14 -21.11 -0.55 7.66
C PRO A 14 -20.29 -0.03 6.49
N GLN A 15 -19.05 0.39 6.78
CA GLN A 15 -18.12 0.79 5.74
C GLN A 15 -18.05 -0.36 4.73
N PRO A 16 -18.22 -0.10 3.41
CA PRO A 16 -18.15 -1.14 2.41
C PRO A 16 -16.90 -1.98 2.64
N PRO A 17 -16.99 -3.32 2.58
CA PRO A 17 -15.82 -4.16 2.80
C PRO A 17 -14.71 -3.69 1.86
N ALA A 18 -13.55 -3.39 2.46
CA ALA A 18 -12.39 -2.98 1.69
C ALA A 18 -12.15 -4.01 0.58
N PRO A 19 -11.76 -3.56 -0.63
CA PRO A 19 -11.43 -4.49 -1.71
C PRO A 19 -10.47 -5.56 -1.19
N PRO A 20 -10.63 -6.83 -1.61
CA PRO A 20 -9.74 -7.89 -1.18
C PRO A 20 -8.28 -7.50 -1.45
N ALA A 21 -7.43 -7.70 -0.45
CA ALA A 21 -6.02 -7.36 -0.56
C ALA A 21 -5.39 -8.04 -1.79
N PRO A 22 -4.53 -7.35 -2.54
CA PRO A 22 -3.86 -7.96 -3.69
C PRO A 22 -3.09 -9.21 -3.25
N ASN A 23 -3.13 -10.26 -4.08
CA ASN A 23 -2.38 -11.49 -3.83
C ASN A 23 -0.88 -11.20 -4.00
N LEU A 24 -0.24 -10.83 -2.89
CA LEU A 24 1.19 -10.53 -2.84
C LEU A 24 2.01 -11.82 -2.92
N PRO A 25 3.20 -11.79 -3.55
CA PRO A 25 4.10 -12.94 -3.48
C PRO A 25 4.55 -13.20 -2.03
N ASP A 26 4.84 -14.47 -1.72
CA ASP A 26 5.29 -14.93 -0.39
C ASP A 26 6.70 -14.42 -0.04
N HIS A 27 6.80 -13.16 0.38
CA HIS A 27 8.00 -12.56 0.95
C HIS A 27 7.64 -11.26 1.71
N PRO A 28 8.10 -11.08 2.96
CA PRO A 28 7.68 -9.96 3.83
C PRO A 28 7.98 -8.57 3.24
N ALA A 29 9.09 -8.42 2.51
CA ALA A 29 9.41 -7.16 1.81
C ALA A 29 8.27 -6.64 0.89
N TYR A 30 7.43 -7.50 0.30
CA TYR A 30 6.32 -7.00 -0.52
C TYR A 30 5.25 -6.32 0.35
N GLN A 31 4.98 -6.83 1.55
CA GLN A 31 4.06 -6.20 2.50
C GLN A 31 4.60 -4.84 2.96
N GLN A 32 5.90 -4.75 3.27
CA GLN A 32 6.55 -3.49 3.64
C GLN A 32 6.48 -2.45 2.51
N ILE A 33 6.77 -2.87 1.26
CA ILE A 33 6.62 -2.00 0.09
C ILE A 33 5.17 -1.51 -0.05
N MET A 34 4.18 -2.38 0.14
CA MET A 34 2.77 -1.99 0.08
C MET A 34 2.39 -1.01 1.20
N ALA A 35 2.92 -1.17 2.41
CA ALA A 35 2.72 -0.23 3.50
C ALA A 35 3.28 1.16 3.17
N VAL A 36 4.46 1.22 2.53
CA VAL A 36 5.04 2.48 2.05
C VAL A 36 4.13 3.16 1.03
N PHE A 37 3.58 2.42 0.07
CA PHE A 37 2.67 3.00 -0.92
C PHE A 37 1.32 3.41 -0.34
N ALA A 38 0.80 2.66 0.64
CA ALA A 38 -0.44 3.00 1.32
C ALA A 38 -0.33 4.30 2.13
N ALA A 39 0.88 4.64 2.60
CA ALA A 39 1.17 5.87 3.32
C ALA A 39 1.60 7.04 2.40
N ALA A 40 1.81 6.79 1.10
CA ALA A 40 2.33 7.78 0.17
C ALA A 40 1.22 8.41 -0.68
N ASP A 41 1.16 9.75 -0.68
CA ASP A 41 0.20 10.50 -1.51
C ASP A 41 0.68 10.70 -2.97
N ALA A 42 1.87 10.19 -3.32
CA ALA A 42 2.49 10.41 -4.62
C ALA A 42 3.26 9.17 -5.14
N PRO A 43 3.45 9.05 -6.47
CA PRO A 43 4.29 7.99 -7.04
C PRO A 43 5.73 8.05 -6.52
N LEU A 44 6.30 6.89 -6.21
CA LEU A 44 7.63 6.76 -5.62
C LEU A 44 8.63 6.11 -6.57
N ARG A 45 9.89 6.53 -6.47
CA ARG A 45 11.04 5.85 -7.05
C ARG A 45 11.60 4.80 -6.09
N ALA A 46 12.33 3.83 -6.62
CA ALA A 46 12.96 2.76 -5.83
C ALA A 46 13.84 3.29 -4.67
N ARG A 47 14.56 4.40 -4.88
CA ARG A 47 15.33 5.04 -3.82
C ARG A 47 14.46 5.52 -2.65
N GLN A 48 13.33 6.18 -2.94
CA GLN A 48 12.42 6.69 -1.91
C GLN A 48 11.77 5.53 -1.14
N VAL A 49 11.51 4.41 -1.81
CA VAL A 49 11.02 3.19 -1.13
C VAL A 49 12.10 2.60 -0.23
N CYS A 50 13.38 2.60 -0.63
CA CYS A 50 14.47 2.22 0.28
C CYS A 50 14.55 3.13 1.51
N GLU A 51 14.46 4.45 1.31
CA GLU A 51 14.46 5.42 2.41
C GLU A 51 13.29 5.19 3.38
N ALA A 52 12.08 4.98 2.86
CA ALA A 52 10.88 4.74 3.67
C ALA A 52 10.84 3.37 4.37
N MET A 53 11.66 2.41 3.93
CA MET A 53 11.82 1.10 4.55
C MET A 53 13.04 1.05 5.49
N ASP A 54 13.68 2.19 5.76
CA ASP A 54 14.91 2.30 6.56
C ASP A 54 16.06 1.40 6.04
N LEU A 55 16.14 1.23 4.72
CA LEU A 55 17.23 0.51 4.08
C LEU A 55 18.39 1.45 3.79
N GLU A 56 19.62 0.94 3.89
CA GLU A 56 20.80 1.66 3.43
C GLU A 56 20.66 2.03 1.94
N ILE A 57 20.95 3.29 1.60
CA ILE A 57 20.88 3.81 0.23
C ILE A 57 22.14 3.44 -0.56
N ALA A 58 22.34 2.12 -0.70
CA ALA A 58 23.38 1.50 -1.50
C ALA A 58 22.84 1.09 -2.89
N PRO A 59 23.67 1.11 -3.96
CA PRO A 59 23.24 0.71 -5.30
C PRO A 59 22.56 -0.66 -5.35
N ASN A 60 23.06 -1.63 -4.57
CA ASN A 60 22.49 -2.97 -4.51
C ASN A 60 21.06 -2.97 -3.96
N ASN A 61 20.80 -2.24 -2.88
CA ASN A 61 19.48 -2.16 -2.24
C ASN A 61 18.48 -1.46 -3.17
N ILE A 62 18.87 -0.37 -3.80
CA ILE A 62 18.03 0.34 -4.78
C ILE A 62 17.67 -0.58 -5.95
N ASN A 63 18.63 -1.34 -6.48
CA ASN A 63 18.40 -2.27 -7.58
C ASN A 63 17.47 -3.43 -7.18
N ASN A 64 17.67 -4.00 -5.98
CA ASN A 64 16.82 -5.06 -5.45
C ASN A 64 15.39 -4.59 -5.20
N THR A 65 15.22 -3.39 -4.65
CA THR A 65 13.89 -2.75 -4.50
C THR A 65 13.26 -2.51 -5.85
N ARG A 66 13.99 -1.95 -6.83
CA ARG A 66 13.49 -1.75 -8.20
C ARG A 66 13.01 -3.05 -8.84
N LEU A 67 13.74 -4.15 -8.65
CA LEU A 67 13.33 -5.47 -9.14
C LEU A 67 12.02 -5.94 -8.50
N LYS A 68 11.85 -5.74 -7.19
CA LYS A 68 10.60 -6.07 -6.48
C LYS A 68 9.43 -5.20 -6.98
N LEU A 69 9.66 -3.90 -7.18
CA LEU A 69 8.64 -2.99 -7.74
C LEU A 69 8.21 -3.44 -9.14
N LYS A 70 9.15 -3.74 -10.03
CA LYS A 70 8.85 -4.26 -11.37
C LYS A 70 8.06 -5.58 -11.34
N ARG A 71 8.34 -6.47 -10.38
CA ARG A 71 7.56 -7.72 -10.19
C ARG A 71 6.12 -7.43 -9.76
N LEU A 72 5.90 -6.48 -8.86
CA LEU A 72 4.55 -6.07 -8.47
C LEU A 72 3.81 -5.40 -9.64
N THR A 73 4.51 -4.61 -10.45
CA THR A 73 3.95 -4.02 -11.67
C THR A 73 3.56 -5.08 -12.70
N ALA A 74 4.42 -6.09 -12.92
CA ALA A 74 4.11 -7.20 -13.83
C ALA A 74 2.88 -8.02 -13.40
N ARG A 75 2.50 -7.97 -12.12
CA ARG A 75 1.30 -8.60 -11.56
C ARG A 75 0.08 -7.67 -11.51
N GLY A 76 0.19 -6.44 -11.99
CA GLY A 76 -0.88 -5.43 -11.93
C GLY A 76 -1.16 -4.88 -10.53
N ILE A 77 -0.29 -5.16 -9.55
CA ILE A 77 -0.46 -4.72 -8.15
C ILE A 77 -0.02 -3.25 -8.00
N LEU A 78 1.01 -2.85 -8.75
CA LEU A 78 1.45 -1.47 -8.89
C LEU A 78 1.38 -1.05 -10.35
N VAL A 79 1.32 0.26 -10.60
CA VAL A 79 1.43 0.86 -11.94
C VAL A 79 2.70 1.67 -12.01
N GLU A 80 3.45 1.51 -13.10
CA GLU A 80 4.58 2.39 -13.41
C GLU A 80 4.08 3.52 -14.32
N THR A 81 3.85 4.70 -13.75
CA THR A 81 3.24 5.84 -14.47
C THR A 81 4.22 6.54 -15.40
N ARG A 82 5.50 6.51 -15.05
CA ARG A 82 6.65 6.98 -15.85
C ARG A 82 7.84 6.08 -15.54
N GLN A 83 8.87 6.11 -16.38
CA GLN A 83 10.07 5.31 -16.16
C GLN A 83 10.61 5.46 -14.73
N GLY A 84 10.55 4.39 -13.95
CA GLY A 84 11.03 4.32 -12.58
C GLY A 84 10.14 4.99 -11.51
N LEU A 85 8.93 5.45 -11.85
CA LEU A 85 7.93 5.97 -10.93
C LEU A 85 6.77 4.98 -10.80
N PHE A 86 6.54 4.51 -9.57
CA PHE A 86 5.54 3.50 -9.26
C PHE A 86 4.46 4.06 -8.34
N THR A 87 3.23 3.57 -8.46
CA THR A 87 2.11 3.96 -7.60
C THR A 87 1.09 2.82 -7.51
N GLN A 88 0.21 2.84 -6.52
CA GLN A 88 -0.96 1.95 -6.50
C GLN A 88 -1.94 2.34 -7.62
N PRO A 89 -2.60 1.35 -8.28
CA PRO A 89 -3.74 1.61 -9.15
C PRO A 89 -4.79 2.41 -8.38
N ARG A 90 -5.38 3.44 -9.00
CA ARG A 90 -6.57 4.07 -8.43
C ARG A 90 -7.77 3.11 -8.56
N PRO A 91 -8.65 3.04 -7.55
CA PRO A 91 -9.90 2.31 -7.65
C PRO A 91 -10.81 2.88 -8.74
#